data_AF-A0A6B3PID6-F1
#
_entry.id   AF-A0A6B3PID6-F1
#
_cell.length_a   1.000
_cell.length_b   1.000
_cell.length_c   1.000
_cell.angle_alpha   90.00
_cell.angle_beta   90.00
_cell.angle_gamma   90.00
#
_symmetry.space_group_name_H-M   'P 1'
#
loop_
_entity.id
_entity.type
_entity.pdbx_description
1 polymer ?
#
loop_
_entity_poly.entity_id
_entity_poly.type
_entity_poly.pdbx_seq_one_letter_code
_entity_poly.pdbx_strand_id
1 'polypeptide(L)'
;MTLFSVSYTKKNLPLLLSSFLILVGTIFIVPYGSFQEAGIVIKFWIGISIMSLGFIISWAIPSINLAWFWSITILTRLILILMEPGDDIWRYLWEGYIQNLGFSPYDLAPNALELIPYRTEWWSLMNHPDTSAIYPPLIQLGFRFLALISPSVFVFKFAFILADLGICWLLIRKFSLQKTLIYAWNPLIIYSFAGGGHYDSWFLLPLVGVWLVFVEEGRGKEEEETRKDRSWKKWMGTQTPVEEGRSKEEEGRRKDQSWKNWMGTQTSVEEGRSKEEEGRRKDRSWKNWMGTQTVDDGVFNPKEQDNYRWYWSAFLIGISVAIKWVSLPILSFVVWQKILCFREQVTGNREQKRIKINMLHSAEKSDKQEHNFYHNLQLDEVHKTSRFSRFKLDDKTFSYLLHQVQQAGFLLLIGLLPMCVAALNFCQPGKCSLIPTSSNFVVNGRSAELIPYLVSFVSEQSTKFNWIYGIPLCLGVGILIWNCRRFVDFTEWYFFLLLTLSPIVHAWYFTWFIPFAVATRNLGIRWVSLSGFIYFVLPYRQTLGDNSWVLNPMERYWLWLPLIVGFIWSKWKDKKNIVGNRE
;
A
#
# COMPACT_ATOMS: atom_id res chain seq x y z
N MET A 1 23.30 -8.59 41.47
CA MET A 1 23.73 -7.26 40.98
C MET A 1 24.58 -7.48 39.74
N THR A 2 23.93 -7.85 38.63
CA THR A 2 24.58 -8.18 37.35
C THR A 2 23.54 -7.99 36.26
N LEU A 3 23.21 -6.73 36.00
CA LEU A 3 22.41 -6.29 34.86
C LEU A 3 23.22 -5.18 34.17
N PHE A 4 23.31 -5.28 32.84
CA PHE A 4 23.90 -4.31 31.92
C PHE A 4 25.44 -4.25 31.83
N SER A 5 26.04 -5.32 31.29
CA SER A 5 27.23 -5.17 30.43
C SER A 5 26.75 -5.23 28.97
N VAL A 6 26.26 -4.10 28.45
CA VAL A 6 26.06 -3.96 27.00
C VAL A 6 27.41 -3.55 26.44
N SER A 7 28.11 -4.49 25.81
CA SER A 7 29.30 -4.20 25.04
C SER A 7 28.93 -3.24 23.90
N TYR A 8 29.29 -1.96 24.08
CA TYR A 8 29.09 -0.88 23.11
C TYR A 8 30.02 -1.10 21.92
N THR A 9 29.61 -1.93 20.97
CA THR A 9 30.24 -1.96 19.66
C THR A 9 29.73 -0.77 18.84
N LYS A 10 30.62 -0.07 18.11
CA LYS A 10 30.26 1.06 17.21
C LYS A 10 29.08 0.75 16.27
N LYS A 11 28.77 -0.52 16.02
CA LYS A 11 27.65 -1.01 15.21
C LYS A 11 26.26 -0.64 15.74
N ASN A 12 26.09 -0.42 17.05
CA ASN A 12 24.78 -0.12 17.66
C ASN A 12 24.53 1.38 17.90
N LEU A 13 25.53 2.24 17.64
CA LEU A 13 25.41 3.68 17.88
C LEU A 13 24.26 4.34 17.10
N PRO A 14 24.04 4.06 15.78
CA PRO A 14 22.91 4.62 15.06
C PRO A 14 21.55 4.22 15.64
N LEU A 15 21.42 2.97 16.10
CA LEU A 15 20.18 2.47 16.69
C LEU A 15 19.85 3.20 17.99
N LEU A 16 20.82 3.32 18.89
CA LEU A 16 20.64 3.99 20.18
C LEU A 16 20.35 5.49 19.99
N LEU A 17 21.15 6.17 19.17
CA LEU A 17 20.99 7.61 18.92
C LEU A 17 19.67 7.93 18.23
N SER A 18 19.29 7.14 17.21
CA SER A 18 18.00 7.28 16.52
C SER A 18 16.82 7.09 17.48
N SER A 19 16.84 6.01 18.27
CA SER A 19 15.79 5.71 19.25
C SER A 19 15.66 6.83 20.29
N PHE A 20 16.78 7.30 20.81
CA PHE A 20 16.83 8.39 21.79
C PHE A 20 16.24 9.68 21.23
N LEU A 21 16.68 10.13 20.06
CA LEU A 21 16.20 11.37 19.44
C LEU A 21 14.72 11.29 19.07
N ILE A 22 14.25 10.14 18.57
CA ILE A 22 12.82 9.95 18.29
C ILE A 22 12.01 10.06 19.58
N LEU A 23 12.41 9.37 20.65
CA LEU A 23 11.68 9.44 21.93
C LEU A 23 11.73 10.84 22.56
N VAL A 24 12.89 11.50 22.55
CA VAL A 24 13.03 12.86 23.08
C VAL A 24 12.17 13.84 22.29
N GLY A 25 12.22 13.80 20.96
CA GLY A 25 11.38 14.65 20.13
C GLY A 25 9.89 14.37 20.36
N THR A 26 9.51 13.10 20.51
CA THR A 26 8.14 12.69 20.82
C THR A 26 7.66 13.26 22.16
N ILE A 27 8.45 13.09 23.23
CA ILE A 27 8.13 13.64 24.56
C ILE A 27 8.04 15.17 24.51
N PHE A 28 8.96 15.81 23.77
CA PHE A 28 9.02 17.25 23.67
C PHE A 28 7.77 17.87 23.05
N ILE A 29 7.17 17.24 22.03
CA ILE A 29 6.01 17.81 21.32
C ILE A 29 4.67 17.62 22.05
N VAL A 30 4.58 16.75 23.06
CA VAL A 30 3.33 16.46 23.80
C VAL A 30 2.59 17.73 24.25
N PRO A 31 3.21 18.71 24.93
CA PRO A 31 2.52 19.93 25.37
C PRO A 31 2.25 20.93 24.23
N TYR A 32 2.68 20.66 23.00
CA TYR A 32 2.70 21.63 21.91
C TYR A 32 1.83 21.20 20.70
N GLY A 33 0.71 20.52 20.96
CA GLY A 33 -0.25 20.16 19.91
C GLY A 33 -1.30 21.22 19.59
N SER A 34 -1.59 22.13 20.52
CA SER A 34 -2.53 23.23 20.30
C SER A 34 -1.86 24.35 19.52
N PHE A 35 -2.05 24.39 18.20
CA PHE A 35 -1.46 25.44 17.35
C PHE A 35 -2.22 26.77 17.41
N GLN A 36 -2.78 27.11 18.57
CA GLN A 36 -3.52 28.35 18.81
C GLN A 36 -2.60 29.53 19.15
N GLU A 37 -1.37 29.26 19.58
CA GLU A 37 -0.38 30.30 19.91
C GLU A 37 0.91 30.14 19.10
N ALA A 38 1.48 31.26 18.62
CA ALA A 38 2.69 31.28 17.81
C ALA A 38 3.88 30.59 18.50
N GLY A 39 4.05 30.85 19.80
CA GLY A 39 5.12 30.26 20.61
C GLY A 39 5.01 28.74 20.73
N ILE A 40 3.80 28.18 20.64
CA ILE A 40 3.58 26.73 20.67
C ILE A 40 4.07 26.09 19.36
N VAL A 41 3.78 26.70 18.20
CA VAL A 41 4.18 26.14 16.90
C VAL A 41 5.71 26.09 16.74
N ILE A 42 6.41 27.11 17.24
CA ILE A 42 7.89 27.13 17.23
C ILE A 42 8.45 25.98 18.07
N LYS A 43 7.92 25.76 19.27
CA LYS A 43 8.35 24.65 20.14
C LYS A 43 8.02 23.30 19.52
N PHE A 44 6.84 23.17 18.92
CA PHE A 44 6.48 21.98 18.15
C PHE A 44 7.53 21.67 17.07
N TRP A 45 7.95 22.65 16.28
CA TRP A 45 9.00 22.45 15.27
C TRP A 45 10.35 22.02 15.84
N ILE A 46 10.75 22.52 17.01
CA ILE A 46 11.98 22.08 17.68
C ILE A 46 11.89 20.57 17.98
N GLY A 47 10.80 20.12 18.61
CA GLY A 47 10.61 18.71 18.93
C GLY A 47 10.51 17.82 17.67
N ILE A 48 9.79 18.27 16.65
CA ILE A 48 9.73 17.59 15.34
C ILE A 48 11.11 17.51 14.68
N SER A 49 11.94 18.55 14.78
CA SER A 49 13.29 18.56 14.21
C SER A 49 14.19 17.52 14.90
N ILE A 50 14.08 17.39 16.22
CA ILE A 50 14.79 16.36 16.99
C ILE A 50 14.34 14.96 16.55
N MET A 51 13.01 14.74 16.46
CA MET A 51 12.46 13.45 16.00
C MET A 51 12.88 13.14 14.56
N SER A 52 12.88 14.14 13.69
CA SER A 52 13.31 14.06 12.29
C SER A 52 14.79 13.70 12.14
N LEU A 53 15.66 14.27 12.97
CA LEU A 53 17.07 13.88 13.02
C LEU A 53 17.22 12.41 13.43
N GLY A 54 16.46 11.96 14.43
CA GLY A 54 16.40 10.57 14.82
C GLY A 54 15.95 9.65 13.67
N PHE A 55 14.96 10.07 12.89
CA PHE A 55 14.50 9.35 11.70
C PHE A 55 15.56 9.28 10.60
N ILE A 56 16.30 10.35 10.33
CA ILE A 56 17.41 10.33 9.35
C ILE A 56 18.48 9.32 9.77
N ILE A 57 18.87 9.34 11.05
CA ILE A 57 19.87 8.41 11.60
C ILE A 57 19.37 6.96 11.52
N SER A 58 18.06 6.73 11.60
CA SER A 58 17.46 5.39 11.48
C SER A 58 17.81 4.70 10.15
N TRP A 59 18.09 5.47 9.09
CA TRP A 59 18.41 4.92 7.77
C TRP A 59 19.78 4.23 7.72
N ALA A 60 20.65 4.52 8.69
CA ALA A 60 21.96 3.90 8.85
C ALA A 60 21.95 2.69 9.80
N ILE A 61 20.80 2.31 10.35
CA ILE A 61 20.71 1.16 11.28
C ILE A 61 20.97 -0.15 10.53
N PRO A 62 22.03 -0.91 10.88
CA PRO A 62 22.36 -2.14 10.18
C PRO A 62 21.40 -3.29 10.53
N SER A 63 21.06 -3.40 11.83
CA SER A 63 20.16 -4.41 12.35
C SER A 63 19.40 -3.90 13.57
N ILE A 64 18.21 -4.46 13.76
CA ILE A 64 17.32 -4.18 14.88
C ILE A 64 16.59 -5.48 15.20
N ASN A 65 16.37 -5.75 16.48
CA ASN A 65 15.57 -6.91 16.90
C ASN A 65 14.09 -6.52 17.03
N LEU A 66 13.21 -7.53 17.03
CA LEU A 66 11.76 -7.32 17.04
C LEU A 66 11.26 -6.56 18.28
N ALA A 67 11.83 -6.86 19.46
CA ALA A 67 11.45 -6.20 20.70
C ALA A 67 11.78 -4.71 20.66
N TRP A 68 13.00 -4.33 20.27
CA TRP A 68 13.42 -2.93 20.17
C TRP A 68 12.61 -2.15 19.13
N PHE A 69 12.34 -2.78 17.98
CA PHE A 69 11.46 -2.22 16.96
C PHE A 69 10.10 -1.86 17.55
N TRP A 70 9.41 -2.84 18.15
CA TRP A 70 8.08 -2.62 18.71
C TRP A 70 8.07 -1.70 19.93
N SER A 71 9.10 -1.73 20.77
CA SER A 71 9.19 -0.83 21.92
C SER A 71 9.16 0.63 21.48
N ILE A 72 10.04 1.04 20.55
CA ILE A 72 10.06 2.44 20.07
C ILE A 72 8.79 2.76 19.29
N THR A 73 8.33 1.84 18.44
CA THR A 73 7.10 2.03 17.67
C THR A 73 5.91 2.24 18.61
N ILE A 74 5.68 1.41 19.62
CA ILE A 74 4.54 1.53 20.53
C ILE A 74 4.69 2.74 21.46
N LEU A 75 5.86 2.92 22.08
CA LEU A 75 6.09 4.01 23.05
C LEU A 75 5.83 5.38 22.42
N THR A 76 6.28 5.59 21.18
CA THR A 76 6.06 6.87 20.50
C THR A 76 4.57 7.20 20.32
N ARG A 77 3.73 6.21 19.99
CA ARG A 77 2.27 6.41 19.87
C ARG A 77 1.60 6.60 21.22
N LEU A 78 1.99 5.81 22.23
CA LEU A 78 1.45 5.93 23.58
C LEU A 78 1.79 7.27 24.25
N ILE A 79 2.94 7.85 23.94
CA ILE A 79 3.30 9.18 24.44
C ILE A 79 2.43 10.25 23.76
N LEU A 80 2.28 10.21 22.42
CA LEU A 80 1.53 11.24 21.68
C LEU A 80 0.01 11.12 21.78
N ILE A 81 -0.53 10.02 22.28
CA ILE A 81 -1.97 9.93 22.53
C ILE A 81 -2.45 11.03 23.51
N LEU A 82 -1.55 11.52 24.38
CA LEU A 82 -1.78 12.58 25.36
C LEU A 82 -1.58 14.00 24.80
N MET A 83 -1.05 14.13 23.58
CA MET A 83 -0.87 15.43 22.92
C MET A 83 -2.22 16.01 22.54
N GLU A 84 -2.37 17.34 22.56
CA GLU A 84 -3.56 17.99 21.99
C GLU A 84 -3.71 17.60 20.50
N PRO A 85 -4.92 17.23 20.04
CA PRO A 85 -5.13 16.79 18.66
C PRO A 85 -5.06 17.94 17.65
N GLY A 86 -4.98 17.56 16.37
CA GLY A 86 -5.30 18.47 15.28
C GLY A 86 -6.78 18.84 15.27
N ASP A 87 -7.09 19.92 14.56
CA ASP A 87 -8.41 20.52 14.38
C ASP A 87 -9.47 19.57 13.80
N ASP A 88 -9.06 18.69 12.90
CA ASP A 88 -9.91 17.68 12.26
C ASP A 88 -10.64 16.76 13.26
N ILE A 89 -10.03 16.43 14.41
CA ILE A 89 -10.62 15.44 15.32
C ILE A 89 -11.96 15.89 15.89
N TRP A 90 -12.11 17.20 16.13
CA TRP A 90 -13.32 17.77 16.71
C TRP A 90 -14.51 17.53 15.80
N ARG A 91 -14.26 17.54 14.48
CA ARG A 91 -15.24 17.21 13.47
C ARG A 91 -15.64 15.73 13.52
N TYR A 92 -14.68 14.83 13.69
CA TYR A 92 -14.95 13.38 13.77
C TYR A 92 -15.80 13.05 15.00
N LEU A 93 -15.47 13.64 16.15
CA LEU A 93 -16.24 13.50 17.40
C LEU A 93 -17.68 13.98 17.21
N TRP A 94 -17.85 15.18 16.67
CA TRP A 94 -19.16 15.77 16.44
C TRP A 94 -20.01 14.92 15.49
N GLU A 95 -19.47 14.54 14.34
CA GLU A 95 -20.21 13.77 13.34
C GLU A 95 -20.60 12.38 13.86
N GLY A 96 -19.73 11.73 14.66
CA GLY A 96 -20.09 10.50 15.35
C GLY A 96 -21.18 10.70 16.41
N TYR A 97 -21.08 11.78 17.20
CA TYR A 97 -22.03 12.11 18.26
C TYR A 97 -23.44 12.38 17.72
N ILE A 98 -23.58 13.25 16.72
CA ILE A 98 -24.90 13.60 16.16
C ILE A 98 -25.58 12.41 15.48
N GLN A 99 -24.81 11.48 14.90
CA GLN A 99 -25.34 10.23 14.36
C GLN A 99 -26.00 9.36 15.44
N ASN A 100 -25.46 9.34 16.66
CA ASN A 100 -26.06 8.61 17.78
C ASN A 100 -27.32 9.27 18.34
N LEU A 101 -27.52 10.56 18.05
CA LEU A 101 -28.77 11.28 18.32
C LEU A 101 -29.83 11.12 17.21
N GLY A 102 -29.49 10.42 16.12
CA GLY A 102 -30.39 10.17 14.99
C GLY A 102 -30.28 11.19 13.86
N PHE A 103 -29.35 12.14 13.91
CA PHE A 103 -29.13 13.10 12.83
C PHE A 103 -28.10 12.60 11.81
N SER A 104 -28.37 12.84 10.54
CA SER A 104 -27.42 12.55 9.46
C SER A 104 -26.43 13.71 9.29
N PRO A 105 -25.11 13.48 9.38
CA PRO A 105 -24.10 14.53 9.21
C PRO A 105 -23.99 15.00 7.76
N TYR A 106 -24.59 14.27 6.81
CA TYR A 106 -24.69 14.65 5.40
C TYR A 106 -25.85 15.63 5.14
N ASP A 107 -26.91 15.57 5.96
CA ASP A 107 -28.09 16.42 5.83
C ASP A 107 -27.94 17.74 6.59
N LEU A 108 -27.35 17.70 7.79
CA LEU A 108 -27.20 18.87 8.65
C LEU A 108 -25.72 19.19 8.88
N ALA A 109 -25.30 20.39 8.47
CA ALA A 109 -24.00 20.94 8.84
C ALA A 109 -23.96 21.26 10.34
N PRO A 110 -22.79 21.29 11.00
CA PRO A 110 -22.70 21.59 12.44
C PRO A 110 -23.33 22.93 12.86
N ASN A 111 -23.38 23.93 11.98
CA ASN A 111 -23.99 25.23 12.23
C ASN A 111 -25.52 25.25 12.15
N ALA A 112 -26.16 24.15 11.70
CA ALA A 112 -27.60 24.09 11.47
C ALA A 112 -28.39 24.47 12.74
N LEU A 113 -29.51 25.18 12.56
CA LEU A 113 -30.31 25.71 13.66
C LEU A 113 -30.87 24.58 14.53
N GLU A 114 -31.22 23.46 13.91
CA GLU A 114 -31.72 22.24 14.54
C GLU A 114 -30.71 21.61 15.50
N LEU A 115 -29.41 21.86 15.29
CA LEU A 115 -28.33 21.29 16.09
C LEU A 115 -27.89 22.19 17.24
N ILE A 116 -28.43 23.41 17.38
CA ILE A 116 -28.10 24.35 18.47
C ILE A 116 -28.23 23.70 19.86
N PRO A 117 -29.32 22.97 20.19
CA PRO A 117 -29.48 22.36 21.53
C PRO A 117 -28.45 21.27 21.85
N TYR A 118 -27.76 20.74 20.84
CA TYR A 118 -26.83 19.62 20.98
C TYR A 118 -25.37 20.03 20.92
N ARG A 119 -25.06 21.33 20.78
CA ARG A 119 -23.68 21.83 20.69
C ARG A 119 -22.90 21.48 21.95
N THR A 120 -21.77 20.80 21.75
CA THR A 120 -20.87 20.36 22.81
C THR A 120 -19.92 21.48 23.22
N GLU A 121 -19.21 21.31 24.34
CA GLU A 121 -18.21 22.28 24.82
C GLU A 121 -17.07 22.53 23.81
N TRP A 122 -16.74 21.53 22.99
CA TRP A 122 -15.73 21.62 21.93
C TRP A 122 -16.29 22.08 20.58
N TRP A 123 -17.59 22.43 20.48
CA TRP A 123 -18.21 22.74 19.19
C TRP A 123 -17.50 23.90 18.47
N SER A 124 -17.02 24.90 19.23
CA SER A 124 -16.28 26.05 18.71
C SER A 124 -14.88 25.72 18.16
N LEU A 125 -14.34 24.53 18.45
CA LEU A 125 -13.03 24.10 17.98
C LEU A 125 -13.09 23.44 16.59
N MET A 126 -14.29 23.18 16.06
CA MET A 126 -14.46 22.52 14.77
C MET A 126 -14.19 23.45 13.58
N ASN A 127 -13.50 22.90 12.59
CA ASN A 127 -13.39 23.52 11.27
C ASN A 127 -14.67 23.37 10.44
N HIS A 128 -14.85 24.34 9.54
CA HIS A 128 -15.92 24.36 8.53
C HIS A 128 -17.32 24.02 9.09
N PRO A 129 -17.79 24.70 10.16
CA PRO A 129 -19.09 24.39 10.77
C PRO A 129 -20.27 24.59 9.80
N ASP A 130 -20.08 25.35 8.72
CA ASP A 130 -21.11 25.62 7.71
C ASP A 130 -21.21 24.54 6.61
N THR A 131 -20.31 23.56 6.59
CA THR A 131 -20.30 22.49 5.56
C THR A 131 -20.73 21.16 6.19
N SER A 132 -21.58 20.40 5.51
CA SER A 132 -21.95 19.03 5.92
C SER A 132 -20.80 18.03 5.70
N ALA A 133 -20.97 16.80 6.18
CA ALA A 133 -19.94 15.77 6.08
C ALA A 133 -19.48 15.51 4.63
N ILE A 134 -18.16 15.42 4.46
CA ILE A 134 -17.52 15.05 3.17
C ILE A 134 -16.91 13.64 3.18
N TYR A 135 -16.83 13.02 4.37
CA TYR A 135 -16.18 11.74 4.52
C TYR A 135 -17.03 10.61 3.95
N PRO A 136 -16.41 9.54 3.42
CA PRO A 136 -17.12 8.35 2.99
C PRO A 136 -18.01 7.70 4.07
N PRO A 137 -19.06 6.97 3.67
CA PRO A 137 -19.99 6.31 4.58
C PRO A 137 -19.37 5.40 5.64
N LEU A 138 -18.36 4.58 5.30
CA LEU A 138 -17.85 3.60 6.27
C LEU A 138 -17.04 4.27 7.38
N ILE A 139 -16.29 5.33 7.08
CA ILE A 139 -15.62 6.09 8.13
C ILE A 139 -16.62 6.86 9.00
N GLN A 140 -17.73 7.36 8.44
CA GLN A 140 -18.80 7.96 9.25
C GLN A 140 -19.42 6.98 10.25
N LEU A 141 -19.70 5.75 9.80
CA LEU A 141 -20.15 4.68 10.69
C LEU A 141 -19.08 4.32 11.74
N GLY A 142 -17.80 4.40 11.35
CA GLY A 142 -16.66 4.33 12.26
C GLY A 142 -16.73 5.39 13.37
N PHE A 143 -16.90 6.65 13.00
CA PHE A 143 -17.05 7.76 13.95
C PHE A 143 -18.27 7.59 14.85
N ARG A 144 -19.41 7.16 14.30
CA ARG A 144 -20.61 6.82 15.07
C ARG A 144 -20.32 5.74 16.13
N PHE A 145 -19.65 4.67 15.73
CA PHE A 145 -19.28 3.58 16.63
C PHE A 145 -18.33 4.05 17.75
N LEU A 146 -17.30 4.84 17.41
CA LEU A 146 -16.37 5.37 18.42
C LEU A 146 -17.08 6.33 19.38
N ALA A 147 -17.95 7.21 18.87
CA ALA A 147 -18.75 8.12 19.69
C ALA A 147 -19.80 7.39 20.56
N LEU A 148 -20.21 6.17 20.18
CA LEU A 148 -21.09 5.33 21.01
C LEU A 148 -20.35 4.82 22.25
N ILE A 149 -19.06 4.54 22.14
CA ILE A 149 -18.19 4.20 23.28
C ILE A 149 -17.99 5.45 24.14
N SER A 150 -17.47 6.52 23.52
CA SER A 150 -17.32 7.85 24.11
C SER A 150 -16.88 8.84 23.02
N PRO A 151 -17.51 10.02 22.88
CA PRO A 151 -17.06 11.07 21.98
C PRO A 151 -15.84 11.81 22.57
N SER A 152 -14.73 11.10 22.74
CA SER A 152 -13.49 11.64 23.32
C SER A 152 -12.30 11.45 22.39
N VAL A 153 -11.38 12.42 22.44
CA VAL A 153 -10.14 12.43 21.66
C VAL A 153 -9.35 11.14 21.86
N PHE A 154 -9.28 10.64 23.10
CA PHE A 154 -8.56 9.42 23.44
C PHE A 154 -9.09 8.20 22.68
N VAL A 155 -10.41 7.97 22.65
CA VAL A 155 -11.00 6.79 21.99
C VAL A 155 -10.71 6.81 20.49
N PHE A 156 -10.84 7.98 19.86
CA PHE A 156 -10.59 8.15 18.42
C PHE A 156 -9.10 7.94 18.10
N LYS A 157 -8.20 8.63 18.80
CA LYS A 157 -6.75 8.46 18.61
C LYS A 157 -6.31 7.02 18.86
N PHE A 158 -6.81 6.38 19.91
CA PHE A 158 -6.48 5.00 20.22
C PHE A 158 -6.85 4.08 19.06
N ALA A 159 -8.05 4.25 18.48
CA ALA A 159 -8.48 3.43 17.37
C ALA A 159 -7.66 3.69 16.08
N PHE A 160 -7.22 4.93 15.83
CA PHE A 160 -6.32 5.26 14.72
C PHE A 160 -4.90 4.68 14.93
N ILE A 161 -4.40 4.70 16.17
CA ILE A 161 -3.13 4.09 16.56
C ILE A 161 -3.17 2.56 16.38
N LEU A 162 -4.28 1.90 16.74
CA LEU A 162 -4.40 0.45 16.53
C LEU A 162 -4.28 0.08 15.04
N ALA A 163 -4.89 0.86 14.15
CA ALA A 163 -4.74 0.66 12.71
C ALA A 163 -3.31 0.94 12.21
N ASP A 164 -2.65 1.99 12.70
CA ASP A 164 -1.23 2.29 12.42
C ASP A 164 -0.29 1.14 12.85
N LEU A 165 -0.47 0.61 14.06
CA LEU A 165 0.27 -0.55 14.55
C LEU A 165 -0.06 -1.81 13.71
N GLY A 166 -1.31 -1.97 13.28
CA GLY A 166 -1.71 -2.99 12.32
C GLY A 166 -0.95 -2.90 11.00
N ILE A 167 -0.76 -1.69 10.45
CA ILE A 167 0.05 -1.46 9.25
C ILE A 167 1.51 -1.85 9.51
N CYS A 168 2.09 -1.44 10.64
CA CYS A 168 3.44 -1.85 11.03
C CYS A 168 3.58 -3.37 11.06
N TRP A 169 2.59 -4.06 11.65
CA TRP A 169 2.54 -5.52 11.69
C TRP A 169 2.48 -6.14 10.29
N LEU A 170 1.61 -5.65 9.40
CA LEU A 170 1.52 -6.13 8.02
C LEU A 170 2.85 -5.94 7.26
N LEU A 171 3.51 -4.79 7.45
CA LEU A 171 4.75 -4.47 6.75
C LEU A 171 5.91 -5.39 7.19
N ILE A 172 6.06 -5.69 8.48
CA ILE A 172 7.13 -6.59 8.94
C ILE A 172 6.92 -8.05 8.49
N ARG A 173 5.69 -8.43 8.11
CA ARG A 173 5.41 -9.76 7.53
C ARG A 173 5.96 -9.89 6.12
N LYS A 174 6.11 -8.77 5.39
CA LYS A 174 6.56 -8.75 3.99
C LYS A 174 7.97 -8.20 3.82
N PHE A 175 8.43 -7.32 4.70
CA PHE A 175 9.70 -6.62 4.60
C PHE A 175 10.52 -6.78 5.88
N SER A 176 11.85 -6.56 5.77
CA SER A 176 12.71 -6.59 6.96
C SER A 176 12.35 -5.44 7.92
N LEU A 177 12.68 -5.63 9.20
CA LEU A 177 12.45 -4.61 10.24
C LEU A 177 13.09 -3.26 9.85
N GLN A 178 14.32 -3.29 9.31
CA GLN A 178 15.06 -2.09 8.87
C GLN A 178 14.35 -1.33 7.75
N LYS A 179 13.75 -2.04 6.78
CA LYS A 179 12.95 -1.38 5.73
C LYS A 179 11.71 -0.74 6.33
N THR A 180 11.07 -1.42 7.27
CA THR A 180 9.82 -0.98 7.90
C THR A 180 10.02 0.28 8.77
N LEU A 181 11.24 0.58 9.21
CA LEU A 181 11.56 1.84 9.90
C LEU A 181 11.15 3.10 9.10
N ILE A 182 11.15 3.03 7.76
CA ILE A 182 10.71 4.14 6.87
C ILE A 182 9.28 4.58 7.17
N TYR A 183 8.43 3.66 7.65
CA TYR A 183 7.06 3.93 8.06
C TYR A 183 6.95 4.02 9.59
N ALA A 184 7.42 2.99 10.30
CA ALA A 184 7.17 2.85 11.73
C ALA A 184 7.83 3.96 12.56
N TRP A 185 9.01 4.45 12.16
CA TRP A 185 9.78 5.48 12.88
C TRP A 185 9.69 6.84 12.19
N ASN A 186 8.74 6.99 11.27
CA ASN A 186 8.56 8.19 10.48
C ASN A 186 7.89 9.28 11.32
N PRO A 187 8.48 10.48 11.45
CA PRO A 187 7.93 11.56 12.27
C PRO A 187 6.55 11.99 11.79
N LEU A 188 6.31 12.00 10.47
CA LEU A 188 5.03 12.39 9.90
C LEU A 188 3.95 11.36 10.19
N ILE A 189 4.25 10.06 10.17
CA ILE A 189 3.30 9.00 10.57
C ILE A 189 2.98 9.10 12.07
N ILE A 190 4.02 9.17 12.89
CA ILE A 190 3.91 9.24 14.36
C ILE A 190 3.04 10.43 14.76
N TYR A 191 3.37 11.62 14.26
CA TYR A 191 2.59 12.82 14.50
C TYR A 191 1.18 12.67 13.94
N SER A 192 1.00 12.38 12.64
CA SER A 192 -0.32 12.49 12.01
C SER A 192 -1.37 11.56 12.64
N PHE A 193 -1.00 10.33 13.00
CA PHE A 193 -1.98 9.35 13.50
C PHE A 193 -2.12 9.36 15.02
N ALA A 194 -1.02 9.49 15.78
CA ALA A 194 -1.08 9.48 17.23
C ALA A 194 -1.21 10.89 17.84
N GLY A 195 -0.47 11.86 17.31
CA GLY A 195 -0.49 13.26 17.76
C GLY A 195 -1.69 14.03 17.19
N GLY A 196 -1.72 14.26 15.87
CA GLY A 196 -2.78 14.99 15.18
C GLY A 196 -4.13 14.27 15.20
N GLY A 197 -4.14 12.94 15.26
CA GLY A 197 -5.37 12.16 15.33
C GLY A 197 -6.13 12.07 13.99
N HIS A 198 -5.42 12.06 12.86
CA HIS A 198 -6.03 11.85 11.55
C HIS A 198 -6.37 10.37 11.34
N TYR A 199 -7.58 10.08 10.83
CA TYR A 199 -8.09 8.72 10.66
C TYR A 199 -7.43 7.94 9.51
N ASP A 200 -6.52 8.56 8.77
CA ASP A 200 -5.92 8.06 7.54
C ASP A 200 -5.31 6.65 7.66
N SER A 201 -4.87 6.24 8.84
CA SER A 201 -4.42 4.86 9.09
C SER A 201 -5.50 3.81 8.81
N TRP A 202 -6.79 4.14 8.94
CA TRP A 202 -7.90 3.22 8.72
C TRP A 202 -8.10 2.83 7.26
N PHE A 203 -7.88 3.74 6.30
CA PHE A 203 -7.94 3.36 4.87
C PHE A 203 -6.63 2.73 4.43
N LEU A 204 -5.49 3.16 5.00
CA LEU A 204 -4.19 2.58 4.68
C LEU A 204 -4.08 1.13 5.14
N LEU A 205 -4.68 0.74 6.26
CA LEU A 205 -4.62 -0.63 6.77
C LEU A 205 -5.12 -1.68 5.77
N PRO A 206 -6.36 -1.63 5.26
CA PRO A 206 -6.82 -2.58 4.26
C PRO A 206 -6.06 -2.43 2.94
N LEU A 207 -5.66 -1.22 2.55
CA LEU A 207 -4.88 -0.98 1.33
C LEU A 207 -3.49 -1.65 1.37
N VAL A 208 -2.79 -1.58 2.52
CA VAL A 208 -1.54 -2.32 2.76
C VAL A 208 -1.81 -3.80 2.90
N GLY A 209 -2.98 -4.20 3.42
CA GLY A 209 -3.42 -5.60 3.46
C GLY A 209 -3.43 -6.27 2.09
N VAL A 210 -3.75 -5.52 1.02
CA VAL A 210 -3.69 -5.98 -0.37
C VAL A 210 -2.33 -6.58 -0.70
N TRP A 211 -1.23 -6.01 -0.19
CA TRP A 211 0.11 -6.53 -0.46
C TRP A 211 0.37 -7.94 0.06
N LEU A 212 -0.33 -8.40 1.09
CA LEU A 212 -0.17 -9.77 1.58
C LEU A 212 -0.91 -10.78 0.70
N VAL A 213 -1.89 -10.33 -0.06
CA VAL A 213 -2.78 -11.17 -0.88
C VAL A 213 -2.40 -11.10 -2.36
N PHE A 214 -1.90 -9.94 -2.81
CA PHE A 214 -1.53 -9.70 -4.20
C PHE A 214 -0.14 -10.26 -4.51
N VAL A 215 -0.09 -11.27 -5.37
CA VAL A 215 1.17 -11.77 -5.94
C VAL A 215 1.64 -10.79 -7.01
N GLU A 216 2.74 -10.11 -6.74
CA GLU A 216 3.51 -9.47 -7.81
C GLU A 216 4.12 -10.59 -8.65
N GLU A 217 3.58 -10.83 -9.85
CA GLU A 217 4.23 -11.68 -10.86
C GLU A 217 5.52 -11.00 -11.31
N GLY A 218 6.59 -11.24 -10.56
CA GLY A 218 7.86 -10.58 -10.77
C GLY A 218 8.94 -11.15 -9.87
N ARG A 219 9.07 -12.49 -9.86
CA ARG A 219 10.23 -13.23 -9.33
C ARG A 219 10.21 -14.74 -9.54
N GLY A 220 9.04 -15.32 -9.80
CA GLY A 220 8.91 -16.76 -10.06
C GLY A 220 9.62 -17.23 -11.33
N LYS A 221 9.69 -16.41 -12.39
CA LYS A 221 10.31 -16.81 -13.66
C LYS A 221 11.83 -16.87 -13.60
N GLU A 222 12.51 -15.94 -12.90
CA GLU A 222 13.97 -15.97 -12.74
C GLU A 222 14.43 -17.13 -11.85
N GLU A 223 13.71 -17.44 -10.76
CA GLU A 223 14.04 -18.58 -9.90
C GLU A 223 13.71 -19.92 -10.56
N GLU A 224 12.66 -19.98 -11.38
CA GLU A 224 12.28 -21.20 -12.11
C GLU A 224 13.15 -21.42 -13.35
N GLU A 225 13.59 -20.37 -14.05
CA GLU A 225 14.62 -20.44 -15.10
C GLU A 225 15.99 -20.76 -14.53
N THR A 226 16.43 -20.15 -13.42
CA THR A 226 17.71 -20.53 -12.78
C THR A 226 17.67 -21.91 -12.13
N ARG A 227 16.49 -22.41 -11.73
CA ARG A 227 16.31 -23.79 -11.27
C ARG A 227 16.27 -24.77 -12.44
N LYS A 228 15.62 -24.43 -13.56
CA LYS A 228 15.64 -25.23 -14.79
C LYS A 228 17.02 -25.25 -15.43
N ASP A 229 17.75 -24.13 -15.46
CA ASP A 229 19.12 -24.02 -15.96
C ASP A 229 20.11 -24.79 -15.07
N ARG A 230 19.97 -24.72 -13.73
CA ARG A 230 20.73 -25.58 -12.80
C ARG A 230 20.39 -27.06 -12.95
N SER A 231 19.13 -27.39 -13.19
CA SER A 231 18.69 -28.77 -13.45
C SER A 231 19.24 -29.29 -14.79
N TRP A 232 19.23 -28.47 -15.83
CA TRP A 232 19.74 -28.78 -17.16
C TRP A 232 21.26 -28.94 -17.17
N LYS A 233 22.01 -28.03 -16.53
CA LYS A 233 23.48 -28.15 -16.37
C LYS A 233 23.89 -29.36 -15.55
N LYS A 234 23.09 -29.73 -14.54
CA LYS A 234 23.28 -30.97 -13.76
C LYS A 234 23.01 -32.24 -14.59
N TRP A 235 22.09 -32.17 -15.56
CA TRP A 235 21.77 -33.29 -16.45
C TRP A 235 22.77 -33.44 -17.62
N MET A 236 23.33 -32.33 -18.12
CA MET A 236 24.33 -32.32 -19.20
C MET A 236 25.78 -32.56 -18.76
N GLY A 237 26.03 -32.82 -17.47
CA GLY A 237 27.35 -33.23 -16.99
C GLY A 237 28.46 -32.17 -17.12
N THR A 238 28.14 -30.91 -17.43
CA THR A 238 29.12 -29.84 -17.55
C THR A 238 29.45 -29.26 -16.17
N GLN A 239 30.41 -29.89 -15.48
CA GLN A 239 31.14 -29.22 -14.41
C GLN A 239 32.02 -28.13 -15.04
N THR A 240 31.79 -26.87 -14.66
CA THR A 240 32.79 -25.81 -14.87
C THR A 240 34.07 -26.17 -14.10
N PRO A 241 35.28 -25.91 -14.64
CA PRO A 241 36.52 -26.25 -13.96
C PRO A 241 36.61 -25.45 -12.66
N VAL A 242 36.72 -26.14 -11.53
CA VAL A 242 37.15 -25.52 -10.27
C VAL A 242 38.65 -25.31 -10.39
N GLU A 243 39.07 -24.06 -10.21
CA GLU A 243 40.48 -23.67 -10.09
C GLU A 243 41.19 -24.54 -9.06
N GLU A 244 42.21 -25.23 -9.54
CA GLU A 244 43.16 -26.02 -8.78
C GLU A 244 44.01 -25.08 -7.92
N GLY A 245 43.92 -25.21 -6.58
CA GLY A 245 44.92 -24.60 -5.71
C GLY A 245 44.50 -24.31 -4.27
N ARG A 246 44.43 -25.34 -3.40
CA ARG A 246 45.14 -25.35 -2.10
C ARG A 246 44.87 -26.60 -1.25
N SER A 247 45.99 -27.21 -0.86
CA SER A 247 46.27 -28.08 0.30
C SER A 247 45.34 -29.26 0.61
N LYS A 248 45.85 -30.44 0.22
CA LYS A 248 45.62 -31.73 0.87
C LYS A 248 46.05 -31.67 2.35
N GLU A 249 45.13 -31.56 3.30
CA GLU A 249 45.38 -32.01 4.70
C GLU A 249 44.16 -32.21 5.62
N GLU A 250 42.91 -31.97 5.19
CA GLU A 250 41.74 -32.07 6.10
C GLU A 250 40.73 -33.19 5.79
N GLU A 251 41.03 -34.09 4.85
CA GLU A 251 40.11 -35.17 4.48
C GLU A 251 40.32 -36.48 5.27
N GLY A 252 41.34 -36.51 6.13
CA GLY A 252 41.66 -37.66 6.99
C GLY A 252 40.92 -37.70 8.34
N ARG A 253 40.20 -36.64 8.74
CA ARG A 253 39.64 -36.53 10.12
C ARG A 253 38.13 -36.67 10.25
N ARG A 254 37.38 -36.76 9.14
CA ARG A 254 35.90 -36.84 9.16
C ARG A 254 35.33 -38.26 9.05
N LYS A 255 36.13 -39.27 8.71
CA LYS A 255 35.64 -40.65 8.56
C LYS A 255 35.56 -41.44 9.88
N ASP A 256 36.13 -40.93 10.98
CA ASP A 256 36.13 -41.62 12.28
C ASP A 256 34.99 -41.25 13.24
N GLN A 257 34.22 -40.18 12.96
CA GLN A 257 33.10 -39.78 13.82
C GLN A 257 31.76 -40.45 13.46
N SER A 258 31.64 -41.05 12.26
CA SER A 258 30.37 -41.58 11.74
C SER A 258 30.02 -42.98 12.26
N TRP A 259 30.97 -43.70 12.88
CA TRP A 259 30.78 -45.09 13.29
C TRP A 259 30.31 -45.26 14.75
N LYS A 260 30.31 -44.18 15.56
CA LYS A 260 29.99 -44.26 17.00
C LYS A 260 28.53 -43.93 17.38
N ASN A 261 27.68 -43.49 16.44
CA ASN A 261 26.29 -43.12 16.74
C ASN A 261 25.26 -44.23 16.39
N TRP A 262 25.71 -45.45 16.10
CA TRP A 262 24.82 -46.54 15.66
C TRP A 262 24.52 -47.59 16.76
N MET A 263 25.00 -47.43 17.99
CA MET A 263 24.66 -48.35 19.10
C MET A 263 24.26 -47.62 20.40
N GLY A 264 23.03 -47.91 20.86
CA GLY A 264 22.43 -47.54 22.17
C GLY A 264 21.43 -46.37 22.07
N THR A 265 20.20 -46.39 22.59
CA THR A 265 19.45 -47.28 23.50
C THR A 265 17.96 -46.94 23.34
N GLN A 266 17.07 -47.94 23.42
CA GLN A 266 15.61 -47.77 23.51
C GLN A 266 15.21 -47.23 24.89
N THR A 267 14.31 -46.23 24.94
CA THR A 267 13.23 -46.11 25.97
C THR A 267 12.24 -44.97 25.65
N SER A 268 10.95 -45.26 25.89
CA SER A 268 9.76 -44.40 26.07
C SER A 268 9.33 -43.42 24.96
N VAL A 269 8.34 -43.85 24.14
CA VAL A 269 7.75 -43.09 23.00
C VAL A 269 6.30 -42.62 23.26
N GLU A 270 5.66 -42.94 24.38
CA GLU A 270 4.18 -42.81 24.46
C GLU A 270 3.63 -41.48 25.03
N GLU A 271 4.40 -40.68 25.77
CA GLU A 271 3.90 -39.42 26.35
C GLU A 271 4.13 -38.16 25.50
N GLY A 272 5.01 -38.22 24.50
CA GLY A 272 5.26 -37.11 23.56
C GLY A 272 4.23 -37.00 22.44
N ARG A 273 3.45 -38.07 22.20
CA ARG A 273 2.60 -38.19 21.01
C ARG A 273 1.28 -37.40 21.14
N SER A 274 0.73 -37.28 22.34
CA SER A 274 -0.55 -36.58 22.56
C SER A 274 -0.42 -35.05 22.45
N LYS A 275 0.69 -34.46 22.93
CA LYS A 275 0.94 -33.02 22.83
C LYS A 275 1.36 -32.58 21.42
N GLU A 276 2.06 -33.43 20.67
CA GLU A 276 2.35 -33.18 19.25
C GLU A 276 1.09 -33.29 18.37
N GLU A 277 0.18 -34.21 18.66
CA GLU A 277 -1.07 -34.35 17.92
C GLU A 277 -2.00 -33.16 18.12
N GLU A 278 -2.07 -32.59 19.33
CA GLU A 278 -2.89 -31.40 19.62
C GLU A 278 -2.30 -30.12 18.97
N GLY A 279 -0.97 -29.99 18.96
CA GLY A 279 -0.27 -28.94 18.21
C GLY A 279 -0.47 -29.05 16.69
N ARG A 280 -0.39 -30.26 16.13
CA ARG A 280 -0.68 -30.52 14.71
C ARG A 280 -2.15 -30.30 14.35
N ARG A 281 -3.09 -30.46 15.30
CA ARG A 281 -4.53 -30.22 15.07
C ARG A 281 -4.85 -28.73 14.98
N LYS A 282 -4.24 -27.90 15.84
CA LYS A 282 -4.35 -26.43 15.75
C LYS A 282 -3.66 -25.85 14.52
N ASP A 283 -2.49 -26.39 14.15
CA ASP A 283 -1.79 -25.99 12.92
C ASP A 283 -2.55 -26.42 11.64
N ARG A 284 -3.26 -27.58 11.67
CA ARG A 284 -4.19 -27.99 10.61
C ARG A 284 -5.42 -27.08 10.50
N SER A 285 -5.98 -26.66 11.64
CA SER A 285 -7.13 -25.72 11.66
C SER A 285 -6.76 -24.36 11.04
N TRP A 286 -5.56 -23.86 11.30
CA TRP A 286 -5.06 -22.60 10.72
C TRP A 286 -4.73 -22.73 9.23
N LYS A 287 -4.12 -23.85 8.80
CA LYS A 287 -3.80 -24.12 7.38
C LYS A 287 -5.05 -24.34 6.52
N ASN A 288 -6.10 -24.94 7.08
CA ASN A 288 -7.39 -25.09 6.41
C ASN A 288 -8.11 -23.74 6.21
N TRP A 289 -7.97 -22.78 7.12
CA TRP A 289 -8.53 -21.43 6.96
C TRP A 289 -7.77 -20.57 5.92
N MET A 290 -6.46 -20.82 5.75
CA MET A 290 -5.61 -20.16 4.74
C MET A 290 -5.54 -20.88 3.38
N GLY A 291 -6.37 -21.90 3.15
CA GLY A 291 -6.46 -22.60 1.87
C GLY A 291 -5.21 -23.40 1.47
N THR A 292 -4.41 -23.86 2.44
CA THR A 292 -3.28 -24.76 2.20
C THR A 292 -3.62 -26.15 2.73
N GLN A 293 -4.50 -26.86 2.01
CA GLN A 293 -4.69 -28.30 2.26
C GLN A 293 -3.46 -29.07 1.75
N THR A 294 -2.97 -29.97 2.60
CA THR A 294 -2.08 -31.05 2.18
C THR A 294 -2.89 -32.05 1.37
N VAL A 295 -2.32 -32.42 0.23
CA VAL A 295 -2.83 -33.32 -0.81
C VAL A 295 -3.44 -34.60 -0.22
N ASP A 296 -4.74 -34.77 -0.41
CA ASP A 296 -5.40 -36.07 -0.57
C ASP A 296 -6.18 -36.04 -1.89
N ASP A 297 -6.03 -37.10 -2.67
CA ASP A 297 -6.37 -37.36 -4.07
C ASP A 297 -7.75 -36.90 -4.62
N GLY A 298 -8.00 -35.59 -4.60
CA GLY A 298 -8.95 -34.91 -5.48
C GLY A 298 -8.20 -33.92 -6.35
N VAL A 299 -8.36 -34.01 -7.67
CA VAL A 299 -7.71 -33.14 -8.67
C VAL A 299 -7.92 -31.67 -8.32
N PHE A 300 -6.95 -31.08 -7.62
CA PHE A 300 -6.98 -29.70 -7.14
C PHE A 300 -6.70 -28.78 -8.33
N ASN A 301 -7.66 -27.92 -8.69
CA ASN A 301 -7.59 -27.07 -9.87
C ASN A 301 -6.77 -25.79 -9.56
N PRO A 302 -5.56 -25.60 -10.10
CA PRO A 302 -4.71 -24.43 -9.82
C PRO A 302 -5.38 -23.10 -10.21
N LYS A 303 -6.42 -23.13 -11.06
CA LYS A 303 -7.17 -21.94 -11.50
C LYS A 303 -8.06 -21.32 -10.42
N GLU A 304 -8.52 -22.07 -9.42
CA GLU A 304 -9.36 -21.52 -8.35
C GLU A 304 -8.54 -20.77 -7.29
N GLN A 305 -7.30 -21.20 -7.06
CA GLN A 305 -6.38 -20.57 -6.12
C GLN A 305 -5.89 -19.18 -6.60
N ASP A 306 -6.02 -18.83 -7.88
CA ASP A 306 -5.72 -17.46 -8.32
C ASP A 306 -6.87 -16.49 -8.05
N ASN A 307 -8.14 -16.92 -8.19
CA ASN A 307 -9.28 -16.00 -8.16
C ASN A 307 -9.58 -15.42 -6.78
N TYR A 308 -9.40 -16.21 -5.70
CA TYR A 308 -9.66 -15.72 -4.34
C TYR A 308 -8.81 -14.50 -3.98
N ARG A 309 -7.55 -14.47 -4.44
CA ARG A 309 -6.63 -13.35 -4.18
C ARG A 309 -7.12 -12.05 -4.80
N TRP A 310 -7.67 -12.12 -6.00
CA TRP A 310 -8.27 -10.96 -6.67
C TRP A 310 -9.52 -10.48 -5.93
N TYR A 311 -10.40 -11.40 -5.50
CA TYR A 311 -11.62 -11.04 -4.76
C TYR A 311 -11.30 -10.39 -3.42
N TRP A 312 -10.39 -10.95 -2.64
CA TRP A 312 -9.95 -10.35 -1.38
C TRP A 312 -9.22 -9.02 -1.58
N SER A 313 -8.39 -8.90 -2.62
CA SER A 313 -7.74 -7.63 -2.96
C SER A 313 -8.78 -6.56 -3.30
N ALA A 314 -9.77 -6.88 -4.15
CA ALA A 314 -10.85 -5.98 -4.50
C ALA A 314 -11.66 -5.58 -3.26
N PHE A 315 -12.01 -6.53 -2.39
CA PHE A 315 -12.76 -6.27 -1.16
C PHE A 315 -12.00 -5.35 -0.19
N LEU A 316 -10.71 -5.60 0.05
CA LEU A 316 -9.87 -4.76 0.90
C LEU A 316 -9.72 -3.35 0.34
N ILE A 317 -9.47 -3.21 -0.97
CA ILE A 317 -9.47 -1.89 -1.62
C ILE A 317 -10.85 -1.25 -1.49
N GLY A 318 -11.93 -2.02 -1.57
CA GLY A 318 -13.28 -1.54 -1.34
C GLY A 318 -13.53 -0.97 0.04
N ILE A 319 -13.03 -1.62 1.08
CA ILE A 319 -13.02 -1.07 2.45
C ILE A 319 -12.23 0.24 2.47
N SER A 320 -11.06 0.27 1.83
CA SER A 320 -10.24 1.49 1.70
C SER A 320 -10.99 2.63 1.00
N VAL A 321 -11.74 2.34 -0.07
CA VAL A 321 -12.59 3.31 -0.79
C VAL A 321 -13.71 3.81 0.12
N ALA A 322 -14.36 2.91 0.85
CA ALA A 322 -15.44 3.20 1.78
C ALA A 322 -15.00 4.03 3.00
N ILE A 323 -13.70 4.08 3.30
CA ILE A 323 -13.11 4.92 4.35
C ILE A 323 -12.54 6.22 3.75
N LYS A 324 -11.90 6.15 2.57
CA LYS A 324 -11.35 7.32 1.87
C LYS A 324 -11.46 7.19 0.34
N TRP A 325 -12.17 8.14 -0.27
CA TRP A 325 -12.49 8.19 -1.71
C TRP A 325 -11.27 8.00 -2.63
N VAL A 326 -10.09 8.43 -2.18
CA VAL A 326 -8.82 8.39 -2.94
C VAL A 326 -8.37 6.98 -3.35
N SER A 327 -8.97 5.92 -2.79
CA SER A 327 -8.57 4.54 -3.12
C SER A 327 -9.19 4.01 -4.43
N LEU A 328 -10.16 4.72 -5.01
CA LEU A 328 -10.97 4.20 -6.14
C LEU A 328 -10.12 3.90 -7.40
N PRO A 329 -9.16 4.75 -7.83
CA PRO A 329 -8.28 4.43 -8.95
C PRO A 329 -7.44 3.16 -8.75
N ILE A 330 -7.13 2.81 -7.50
CA ILE A 330 -6.39 1.58 -7.18
C ILE A 330 -7.26 0.34 -7.42
N LEU A 331 -8.57 0.41 -7.16
CA LEU A 331 -9.50 -0.67 -7.51
C LEU A 331 -9.54 -0.86 -9.03
N SER A 332 -9.66 0.24 -9.78
CA SER A 332 -9.64 0.20 -11.25
C SER A 332 -8.36 -0.42 -11.79
N PHE A 333 -7.21 -0.09 -11.19
CA PHE A 333 -5.94 -0.73 -11.55
C PHE A 333 -5.96 -2.25 -11.32
N VAL A 334 -6.44 -2.72 -10.16
CA VAL A 334 -6.50 -4.17 -9.87
C VAL A 334 -7.45 -4.89 -10.83
N VAL A 335 -8.61 -4.33 -11.12
CA VAL A 335 -9.54 -4.90 -12.11
C VAL A 335 -8.88 -4.98 -13.49
N TRP A 336 -8.15 -3.93 -13.89
CA TRP A 336 -7.42 -3.91 -15.15
C TRP A 336 -6.31 -4.96 -15.23
N GLN A 337 -5.51 -5.13 -14.17
CA GLN A 337 -4.46 -6.17 -14.13
C GLN A 337 -5.04 -7.58 -14.26
N LYS A 338 -6.23 -7.86 -13.70
CA LYS A 338 -6.89 -9.16 -13.89
C LYS A 338 -7.23 -9.41 -15.36
N ILE A 339 -7.73 -8.40 -16.06
CA ILE A 339 -8.06 -8.47 -17.49
C ILE A 339 -6.80 -8.77 -18.31
N LEU A 340 -5.69 -8.10 -17.99
CA LEU A 340 -4.40 -8.31 -18.66
C LEU A 340 -3.82 -9.72 -18.42
N CYS A 341 -3.81 -10.18 -17.17
CA CYS A 341 -3.34 -11.52 -16.82
C CYS A 341 -4.10 -12.60 -17.59
N PHE A 342 -5.43 -12.48 -17.69
CA PHE A 342 -6.24 -13.41 -18.47
C PHE A 342 -5.89 -13.37 -19.97
N ARG A 343 -5.66 -12.17 -20.53
CA ARG A 343 -5.28 -12.02 -21.94
C ARG A 343 -3.95 -12.71 -22.22
N GLU A 344 -2.96 -12.55 -21.35
CA GLU A 344 -1.64 -13.16 -21.46
C GLU A 344 -1.70 -14.70 -21.36
N GLN A 345 -2.54 -15.24 -20.45
CA GLN A 345 -2.79 -16.69 -20.37
C GLN A 345 -3.40 -17.27 -21.65
N VAL A 346 -4.35 -16.55 -22.27
CA VAL A 346 -4.98 -16.99 -23.53
C VAL A 346 -4.00 -16.92 -24.70
N THR A 347 -3.20 -15.86 -24.82
CA THR A 347 -2.20 -15.73 -25.88
C THR A 347 -1.09 -16.77 -25.73
N GLY A 348 -0.60 -17.00 -24.51
CA GLY A 348 0.44 -18.01 -24.24
C GLY A 348 -0.02 -19.42 -24.55
N ASN A 349 -1.27 -19.77 -24.21
CA ASN A 349 -1.86 -21.07 -24.58
C ASN A 349 -2.02 -21.22 -26.10
N ARG A 350 -2.37 -20.14 -26.83
CA ARG A 350 -2.44 -20.17 -28.31
C ARG A 350 -1.05 -20.38 -28.93
N GLU A 351 -0.03 -19.72 -28.39
CA GLU A 351 1.35 -19.82 -28.87
C GLU A 351 1.93 -21.22 -28.60
N GLN A 352 1.76 -21.76 -27.39
CA GLN A 352 2.14 -23.15 -27.07
C GLN A 352 1.43 -24.17 -27.97
N LYS A 353 0.14 -23.97 -28.25
CA LYS A 353 -0.62 -24.84 -29.16
C LYS A 353 -0.08 -24.73 -30.59
N ARG A 354 0.30 -23.55 -31.04
CA ARG A 354 0.91 -23.31 -32.36
C ARG A 354 2.28 -23.98 -32.48
N ILE A 355 3.12 -23.87 -31.45
CA ILE A 355 4.42 -24.56 -31.38
C ILE A 355 4.23 -26.07 -31.41
N LYS A 356 3.27 -26.61 -30.65
CA LYS A 356 2.97 -28.06 -30.65
C LYS A 356 2.48 -28.55 -32.01
N ILE A 357 1.61 -27.79 -32.69
CA ILE A 357 1.15 -28.09 -34.05
C ILE A 357 2.32 -28.04 -35.04
N ASN A 358 3.18 -27.02 -34.97
CA ASN A 358 4.36 -26.92 -35.82
C ASN A 358 5.34 -28.08 -35.58
N MET A 359 5.55 -28.51 -34.33
CA MET A 359 6.36 -29.68 -34.01
C MET A 359 5.77 -30.97 -34.58
N LEU A 360 4.45 -31.16 -34.48
CA LEU A 360 3.77 -32.33 -35.06
C LEU A 360 3.86 -32.33 -36.60
N HIS A 361 3.68 -31.19 -37.25
CA HIS A 361 3.84 -31.06 -38.71
C HIS A 361 5.29 -31.29 -39.16
N SER A 362 6.29 -30.88 -38.36
CA SER A 362 7.70 -31.17 -38.63
C SER A 362 8.04 -32.65 -38.45
N ALA A 363 7.46 -33.31 -37.43
CA ALA A 363 7.61 -34.76 -37.22
C ALA A 363 6.93 -35.58 -38.33
N GLU A 364 5.76 -35.13 -38.80
CA GLU A 364 5.06 -35.78 -39.91
C GLU A 364 5.78 -35.55 -41.26
N LYS A 365 6.52 -34.44 -41.40
CA LYS A 365 7.40 -34.19 -42.54
C LYS A 365 8.68 -35.04 -42.50
N SER A 366 9.22 -35.33 -41.31
CA SER A 366 10.38 -36.24 -41.20
C SER A 366 9.99 -37.69 -41.47
N ASP A 367 8.79 -38.13 -41.06
CA ASP A 367 8.27 -39.47 -41.40
C ASP A 367 7.93 -39.60 -42.90
N LYS A 368 7.43 -38.53 -43.54
CA LYS A 368 7.15 -38.52 -44.99
C LYS A 368 8.39 -38.32 -45.87
N GLN A 369 9.56 -38.05 -45.29
CA GLN A 369 10.83 -37.99 -46.05
C GLN A 369 11.50 -39.37 -46.22
N GLU A 370 10.97 -40.42 -45.58
CA GLU A 370 11.42 -41.81 -45.76
C GLU A 370 10.47 -42.68 -46.61
N HIS A 371 9.34 -42.13 -47.07
CA HIS A 371 8.41 -42.82 -47.97
C HIS A 371 7.72 -41.84 -48.94
N ASN A 372 8.37 -41.57 -50.08
CA ASN A 372 7.77 -41.65 -51.42
C ASN A 372 8.69 -41.01 -52.47
N PHE A 373 9.51 -41.87 -53.07
CA PHE A 373 9.96 -41.76 -54.44
C PHE A 373 8.79 -42.26 -55.33
N TYR A 374 8.42 -41.50 -56.36
CA TYR A 374 7.28 -41.67 -57.30
C TYR A 374 5.89 -41.19 -56.83
N HIS A 375 5.46 -40.00 -57.26
CA HIS A 375 4.58 -39.80 -58.42
C HIS A 375 4.32 -38.30 -58.65
N ASN A 376 4.48 -37.83 -59.89
CA ASN A 376 4.17 -36.47 -60.33
C ASN A 376 2.71 -36.31 -60.79
N LEU A 377 2.29 -35.03 -60.86
CA LEU A 377 1.26 -34.40 -61.71
C LEU A 377 -0.23 -34.50 -61.30
N GLN A 378 -0.76 -33.42 -60.71
CA GLN A 378 -2.03 -32.75 -61.09
C GLN A 378 -2.25 -31.54 -60.16
N LEU A 379 -1.97 -30.33 -60.63
CA LEU A 379 -2.83 -29.39 -61.35
C LEU A 379 -3.33 -28.26 -60.42
N ASP A 380 -2.98 -27.05 -60.83
CA ASP A 380 -3.43 -25.76 -60.32
C ASP A 380 -4.95 -25.68 -60.16
N GLU A 381 -5.41 -25.10 -59.04
CA GLU A 381 -6.62 -24.25 -58.91
C GLU A 381 -7.15 -24.24 -57.45
N VAL A 382 -6.50 -23.53 -56.51
CA VAL A 382 -7.24 -22.89 -55.38
C VAL A 382 -6.49 -21.65 -54.88
N HIS A 383 -6.14 -20.74 -55.78
CA HIS A 383 -5.70 -19.39 -55.43
C HIS A 383 -6.71 -18.39 -55.99
N LYS A 384 -7.81 -18.16 -55.27
CA LYS A 384 -8.65 -16.93 -55.26
C LYS A 384 -10.02 -17.25 -54.68
N THR A 385 -10.20 -17.06 -53.37
CA THR A 385 -11.49 -16.67 -52.75
C THR A 385 -11.32 -16.58 -51.23
N SER A 386 -10.96 -15.39 -50.74
CA SER A 386 -11.46 -14.84 -49.45
C SER A 386 -10.75 -13.52 -49.12
N ARG A 387 -10.91 -12.53 -49.98
CA ARG A 387 -10.76 -11.12 -49.58
C ARG A 387 -12.19 -10.65 -49.31
N PHE A 388 -12.47 -10.21 -48.08
CA PHE A 388 -13.80 -9.98 -47.44
C PHE A 388 -14.40 -11.16 -46.67
N SER A 389 -13.83 -11.47 -45.50
CA SER A 389 -14.66 -11.91 -44.37
C SER A 389 -14.88 -10.72 -43.45
N ARG A 390 -16.16 -10.36 -43.23
CA ARG A 390 -16.57 -9.51 -42.11
C ARG A 390 -15.93 -10.07 -40.84
N PHE A 391 -15.45 -9.19 -39.97
CA PHE A 391 -15.08 -9.50 -38.58
C PHE A 391 -16.28 -10.11 -37.84
N LYS A 392 -16.58 -11.39 -38.06
CA LYS A 392 -17.39 -12.20 -37.16
C LYS A 392 -16.41 -12.70 -36.10
N LEU A 393 -16.49 -12.17 -34.88
CA LEU A 393 -15.77 -12.77 -33.75
C LEU A 393 -16.15 -14.26 -33.72
N ASP A 394 -15.16 -15.14 -33.74
CA ASP A 394 -15.35 -16.58 -33.50
C ASP A 394 -16.07 -16.77 -32.16
N ASP A 395 -17.05 -17.66 -32.08
CA ASP A 395 -17.89 -17.91 -30.90
C ASP A 395 -17.06 -18.19 -29.63
N LYS A 396 -15.89 -18.82 -29.79
CA LYS A 396 -14.96 -19.01 -28.66
C LYS A 396 -14.39 -17.68 -28.20
N THR A 397 -13.94 -16.83 -29.13
CA THR A 397 -13.42 -15.49 -28.82
C THR A 397 -14.48 -14.61 -28.16
N PHE A 398 -15.75 -14.72 -28.57
CA PHE A 398 -16.88 -14.05 -27.90
C PHE A 398 -17.11 -14.57 -26.47
N SER A 399 -17.13 -15.88 -26.27
CA SER A 399 -17.26 -16.50 -24.95
C SER A 399 -16.12 -16.10 -23.99
N TYR A 400 -14.88 -16.01 -24.48
CA TYR A 400 -13.74 -15.51 -23.70
C TYR A 400 -13.92 -14.05 -23.27
N LEU A 401 -14.35 -13.18 -24.18
CA LEU A 401 -14.60 -11.77 -23.90
C LEU A 401 -15.72 -11.61 -22.85
N LEU A 402 -16.80 -12.38 -22.98
CA LEU A 402 -17.91 -12.38 -22.04
C LEU A 402 -17.46 -12.78 -20.64
N HIS A 403 -16.68 -13.86 -20.52
CA HIS A 403 -16.14 -14.31 -19.23
C HIS A 403 -15.20 -13.26 -18.59
N GLN A 404 -14.37 -12.57 -19.38
CA GLN A 404 -13.52 -11.48 -18.89
C GLN A 404 -14.36 -10.31 -18.33
N VAL A 405 -15.38 -9.88 -19.08
CA VAL A 405 -16.28 -8.80 -18.65
C VAL A 405 -17.02 -9.19 -17.36
N GLN A 406 -17.48 -10.44 -17.27
CA GLN A 406 -18.12 -10.96 -16.05
C GLN A 406 -17.18 -10.94 -14.84
N GLN A 407 -15.93 -11.39 -14.99
CA GLN A 407 -14.95 -11.36 -13.89
C GLN A 407 -14.59 -9.94 -13.46
N ALA A 408 -14.38 -9.03 -14.42
CA ALA A 408 -14.12 -7.63 -14.13
C ALA A 408 -15.31 -6.97 -13.42
N GLY A 409 -16.53 -7.22 -13.90
CA GLY A 409 -17.76 -6.78 -13.28
C GLY A 409 -17.92 -7.31 -11.85
N PHE A 410 -17.63 -8.59 -11.62
CA PHE A 410 -17.69 -9.19 -10.30
C PHE A 410 -16.66 -8.61 -9.32
N LEU A 411 -15.43 -8.33 -9.78
CA LEU A 411 -14.42 -7.65 -8.95
C LEU A 411 -14.83 -6.22 -8.59
N LEU A 412 -15.41 -5.48 -9.54
CA LEU A 412 -15.95 -4.15 -9.26
C LEU A 412 -17.10 -4.22 -8.26
N LEU A 413 -18.01 -5.19 -8.39
CA LEU A 413 -19.10 -5.40 -7.44
C LEU A 413 -18.57 -5.68 -6.03
N ILE A 414 -17.61 -6.61 -5.89
CA ILE A 414 -16.98 -6.91 -4.59
C ILE A 414 -16.27 -5.67 -4.02
N GLY A 415 -15.54 -4.93 -4.86
CA GLY A 415 -14.81 -3.74 -4.43
C GLY A 415 -15.73 -2.56 -4.08
N LEU A 416 -16.92 -2.46 -4.67
CA LEU A 416 -17.87 -1.39 -4.34
C LEU A 416 -18.82 -1.79 -3.21
N LEU A 417 -18.93 -3.09 -2.90
CA LEU A 417 -19.85 -3.60 -1.88
C LEU A 417 -19.71 -2.91 -0.51
N PRO A 418 -18.50 -2.72 0.08
CA PRO A 418 -18.38 -2.04 1.38
C PRO A 418 -18.92 -0.61 1.36
N MET A 419 -18.70 0.12 0.26
CA MET A 419 -19.22 1.46 0.06
C MET A 419 -20.74 1.45 -0.03
N CYS A 420 -21.31 0.59 -0.90
CA CYS A 420 -22.74 0.50 -1.11
C CYS A 420 -23.48 0.13 0.18
N VAL A 421 -22.99 -0.87 0.92
CA VAL A 421 -23.59 -1.30 2.19
C VAL A 421 -23.55 -0.19 3.24
N ALA A 422 -22.41 0.50 3.38
CA ALA A 422 -22.30 1.61 4.32
C ALA A 422 -23.23 2.79 3.93
N ALA A 423 -23.34 3.09 2.64
CA ALA A 423 -24.19 4.16 2.10
C ALA A 423 -25.69 3.97 2.38
N LEU A 424 -26.17 2.72 2.55
CA LEU A 424 -27.58 2.45 2.89
C LEU A 424 -28.02 3.09 4.22
N ASN A 425 -27.09 3.43 5.11
CA ASN A 425 -27.39 4.11 6.37
C ASN A 425 -27.67 5.61 6.21
N PHE A 426 -27.33 6.19 5.06
CA PHE A 426 -27.39 7.64 4.82
C PHE A 426 -28.21 8.02 3.59
N CYS A 427 -28.47 7.08 2.68
CA CYS A 427 -29.21 7.33 1.46
C CYS A 427 -30.60 6.69 1.51
N GLN A 428 -31.61 7.49 1.14
CA GLN A 428 -32.97 7.04 0.92
C GLN A 428 -33.29 7.07 -0.58
N PRO A 429 -34.31 6.32 -1.06
CA PRO A 429 -34.75 6.41 -2.45
C PRO A 429 -35.02 7.88 -2.84
N GLY A 430 -34.29 8.37 -3.84
CA GLY A 430 -34.41 9.76 -4.33
C GLY A 430 -33.63 10.84 -3.57
N LYS A 431 -32.96 10.53 -2.44
CA LYS A 431 -32.13 11.48 -1.69
C LYS A 431 -30.83 10.81 -1.19
N CYS A 432 -29.69 11.21 -1.74
CA CYS A 432 -28.38 10.67 -1.37
C CYS A 432 -27.31 11.77 -1.44
N SER A 433 -27.09 12.44 -0.31
CA SER A 433 -26.22 13.63 -0.20
C SER A 433 -24.81 13.30 0.31
N LEU A 434 -24.21 12.19 -0.15
CA LEU A 434 -22.92 11.71 0.36
C LEU A 434 -21.74 12.65 0.10
N ILE A 435 -21.89 13.62 -0.79
CA ILE A 435 -20.87 14.61 -1.13
C ILE A 435 -21.53 15.99 -1.27
N PRO A 436 -21.17 16.99 -0.43
CA PRO A 436 -21.63 18.36 -0.59
C PRO A 436 -20.83 19.05 -1.72
N THR A 437 -21.27 18.83 -2.96
CA THR A 437 -20.63 19.39 -4.17
C THR A 437 -20.70 20.93 -4.26
N SER A 438 -21.49 21.57 -3.39
CA SER A 438 -21.68 23.02 -3.33
C SER A 438 -20.76 23.75 -2.34
N SER A 439 -19.92 23.05 -1.57
CA SER A 439 -19.03 23.70 -0.58
C SER A 439 -17.95 24.54 -1.27
N ASN A 440 -17.75 25.77 -0.81
CA ASN A 440 -16.66 26.65 -1.27
C ASN A 440 -15.30 25.96 -1.13
N PHE A 441 -15.07 25.23 -0.05
CA PHE A 441 -13.84 24.47 0.15
C PHE A 441 -13.57 23.50 -1.02
N VAL A 442 -14.60 22.77 -1.46
CA VAL A 442 -14.49 21.83 -2.59
C VAL A 442 -14.31 22.57 -3.91
N VAL A 443 -15.03 23.68 -4.10
CA VAL A 443 -15.07 24.41 -5.37
C VAL A 443 -13.77 25.17 -5.66
N ASN A 444 -13.21 25.88 -4.67
CA ASN A 444 -12.08 26.78 -4.89
C ASN A 444 -11.03 26.80 -3.76
N GLY A 445 -11.12 25.91 -2.76
CA GLY A 445 -10.16 25.85 -1.66
C GLY A 445 -8.71 25.67 -2.13
N ARG A 446 -7.76 26.29 -1.41
CA ARG A 446 -6.31 26.25 -1.65
C ARG A 446 -5.58 25.98 -0.32
N SER A 447 -4.33 25.50 -0.39
CA SER A 447 -3.47 25.28 0.79
C SER A 447 -1.99 25.18 0.40
N ALA A 448 -1.43 23.96 0.36
CA ALA A 448 -0.05 23.67 0.02
C ALA A 448 0.11 23.03 -1.38
N GLU A 449 -0.74 23.40 -2.33
CA GLU A 449 -0.73 22.93 -3.72
C GLU A 449 0.59 23.19 -4.48
N LEU A 450 0.91 22.36 -5.48
CA LEU A 450 2.09 22.53 -6.34
C LEU A 450 1.69 22.93 -7.76
N ILE A 451 1.18 21.99 -8.55
CA ILE A 451 0.85 22.24 -9.96
C ILE A 451 -0.25 23.30 -10.08
N PRO A 452 -1.31 23.29 -9.24
CA PRO A 452 -2.31 24.34 -9.31
C PRO A 452 -1.73 25.75 -9.09
N TYR A 453 -0.77 25.91 -8.19
CA TYR A 453 -0.04 27.17 -8.01
C TYR A 453 0.76 27.55 -9.26
N LEU A 454 1.49 26.60 -9.87
CA LEU A 454 2.23 26.89 -11.11
C LEU A 454 1.32 27.26 -12.29
N VAL A 455 0.16 26.61 -12.40
CA VAL A 455 -0.83 26.88 -13.45
C VAL A 455 -1.49 28.26 -13.26
N SER A 456 -1.59 28.76 -12.02
CA SER A 456 -2.15 30.09 -11.77
C SER A 456 -1.36 31.23 -12.39
N PHE A 457 -0.06 31.04 -12.69
CA PHE A 457 0.73 32.03 -13.44
C PHE A 457 0.34 32.13 -14.92
N VAL A 458 -0.25 31.06 -15.47
CA VAL A 458 -0.63 30.97 -16.88
C VAL A 458 -2.10 31.31 -17.06
N SER A 459 -2.95 30.94 -16.11
CA SER A 459 -4.39 31.20 -16.16
C SER A 459 -4.96 31.46 -14.78
N GLU A 460 -5.40 32.70 -14.55
CA GLU A 460 -6.11 33.08 -13.33
C GLU A 460 -7.43 32.30 -13.16
N GLN A 461 -8.05 31.88 -14.26
CA GLN A 461 -9.28 31.05 -14.22
C GLN A 461 -9.05 29.71 -13.52
N SER A 462 -7.80 29.24 -13.45
CA SER A 462 -7.44 28.00 -12.78
C SER A 462 -7.60 28.04 -11.25
N THR A 463 -7.70 29.22 -10.65
CA THR A 463 -7.93 29.39 -9.20
C THR A 463 -9.41 29.35 -8.83
N LYS A 464 -10.31 29.57 -9.79
CA LYS A 464 -11.75 29.66 -9.54
C LYS A 464 -12.44 28.31 -9.39
N PHE A 465 -11.91 27.27 -10.03
CA PHE A 465 -12.57 25.97 -10.11
C PHE A 465 -11.60 24.80 -9.96
N ASN A 466 -11.75 24.02 -8.89
CA ASN A 466 -10.90 22.87 -8.58
C ASN A 466 -11.08 21.68 -9.52
N TRP A 467 -12.28 21.52 -10.09
CA TRP A 467 -12.61 20.38 -10.93
C TRP A 467 -11.74 20.27 -12.18
N ILE A 468 -11.13 21.38 -12.64
CA ILE A 468 -10.25 21.40 -13.82
C ILE A 468 -9.06 20.46 -13.67
N TYR A 469 -8.54 20.27 -12.45
CA TYR A 469 -7.41 19.38 -12.18
C TYR A 469 -7.82 17.90 -12.16
N GLY A 470 -9.13 17.62 -12.09
CA GLY A 470 -9.67 16.28 -12.29
C GLY A 470 -9.38 15.73 -13.69
N ILE A 471 -9.36 16.57 -14.72
CA ILE A 471 -9.07 16.16 -16.10
C ILE A 471 -7.65 15.59 -16.26
N PRO A 472 -6.56 16.35 -15.97
CA PRO A 472 -5.20 15.83 -16.09
C PRO A 472 -4.95 14.67 -15.11
N LEU A 473 -5.61 14.65 -13.95
CA LEU A 473 -5.53 13.53 -13.03
C LEU A 473 -6.14 12.26 -13.64
N CYS A 474 -7.34 12.32 -14.19
CA CYS A 474 -7.98 11.18 -14.86
C CYS A 474 -7.15 10.66 -16.04
N LEU A 475 -6.60 11.56 -16.86
CA LEU A 475 -5.71 11.19 -17.96
C LEU A 475 -4.44 10.50 -17.46
N GLY A 476 -3.75 11.09 -16.47
CA GLY A 476 -2.54 10.53 -15.90
C GLY A 476 -2.79 9.19 -15.22
N VAL A 477 -3.90 9.04 -14.48
CA VAL A 477 -4.33 7.77 -13.90
C VAL A 477 -4.58 6.72 -14.99
N GLY A 478 -5.27 7.07 -16.08
CA GLY A 478 -5.49 6.17 -17.21
C GLY A 478 -4.18 5.67 -17.82
N ILE A 479 -3.21 6.57 -18.01
CA ILE A 479 -1.86 6.24 -18.49
C ILE A 479 -1.15 5.30 -17.50
N LEU A 480 -1.24 5.56 -16.20
CA LEU A 480 -0.65 4.71 -15.16
C LEU A 480 -1.31 3.32 -15.13
N ILE A 481 -2.63 3.23 -15.23
CA ILE A 481 -3.35 1.95 -15.27
C ILE A 481 -2.89 1.11 -16.47
N TRP A 482 -2.67 1.76 -17.62
CA TRP A 482 -2.22 1.08 -18.83
C TRP A 482 -0.76 0.60 -18.76
N ASN A 483 0.13 1.41 -18.19
CA ASN A 483 1.57 1.19 -18.24
C ASN A 483 2.14 0.46 -17.03
N CYS A 484 1.59 0.68 -15.84
CA CYS A 484 2.05 0.01 -14.63
C CYS A 484 1.59 -1.44 -14.62
N ARG A 485 2.47 -2.34 -14.16
CA ARG A 485 2.15 -3.76 -13.93
C ARG A 485 2.29 -4.17 -12.47
N ARG A 486 3.16 -3.48 -11.75
CA ARG A 486 3.37 -3.70 -10.31
C ARG A 486 2.48 -2.77 -9.51
N PHE A 487 1.83 -3.34 -8.51
CA PHE A 487 0.96 -2.60 -7.60
C PHE A 487 1.70 -1.48 -6.87
N VAL A 488 2.92 -1.74 -6.38
CA VAL A 488 3.75 -0.72 -5.71
C VAL A 488 3.99 0.49 -6.62
N ASP A 489 4.40 0.23 -7.86
CA ASP A 489 4.71 1.30 -8.81
C ASP A 489 3.47 2.12 -9.15
N PHE A 490 2.33 1.47 -9.36
CA PHE A 490 1.07 2.17 -9.57
C PHE A 490 0.72 3.04 -8.37
N THR A 491 0.75 2.49 -7.14
CA THR A 491 0.37 3.23 -5.93
C THR A 491 1.27 4.44 -5.67
N GLU A 492 2.59 4.32 -5.82
CA GLU A 492 3.50 5.45 -5.64
C GLU A 492 3.28 6.54 -6.68
N TRP A 493 3.20 6.18 -7.97
CA TRP A 493 2.96 7.14 -9.03
C TRP A 493 1.58 7.78 -8.94
N TYR A 494 0.56 7.01 -8.57
CA TYR A 494 -0.79 7.50 -8.38
C TYR A 494 -0.85 8.55 -7.29
N PHE A 495 -0.33 8.27 -6.09
CA PHE A 495 -0.34 9.26 -5.01
C PHE A 495 0.56 10.46 -5.31
N PHE A 496 1.71 10.27 -5.95
CA PHE A 496 2.55 11.38 -6.42
C PHE A 496 1.78 12.29 -7.39
N LEU A 497 1.11 11.71 -8.39
CA LEU A 497 0.29 12.45 -9.35
C LEU A 497 -0.90 13.13 -8.68
N LEU A 498 -1.63 12.42 -7.82
CA LEU A 498 -2.78 12.94 -7.08
C LEU A 498 -2.38 14.18 -6.29
N LEU A 499 -1.30 14.11 -5.50
CA LEU A 499 -0.92 15.18 -4.59
C LEU A 499 -0.33 16.38 -5.34
N THR A 500 0.48 16.14 -6.38
CA THR A 500 1.04 17.24 -7.18
C THR A 500 -0.05 18.02 -7.92
N LEU A 501 -1.12 17.35 -8.36
CA LEU A 501 -2.28 17.97 -9.03
C LEU A 501 -3.37 18.46 -8.06
N SER A 502 -3.31 18.10 -6.78
CA SER A 502 -4.36 18.46 -5.83
C SER A 502 -4.32 19.96 -5.49
N PRO A 503 -5.45 20.68 -5.59
CA PRO A 503 -5.55 22.07 -5.21
C PRO A 503 -5.52 22.28 -3.68
N ILE A 504 -5.78 21.22 -2.92
CA ILE A 504 -5.78 21.23 -1.46
C ILE A 504 -4.88 20.10 -0.99
N VAL A 505 -3.81 20.45 -0.29
CA VAL A 505 -2.82 19.52 0.25
C VAL A 505 -2.53 19.90 1.69
N HIS A 506 -2.73 18.94 2.60
CA HIS A 506 -2.35 19.04 4.01
C HIS A 506 -1.17 18.12 4.32
N ALA A 507 -0.43 18.38 5.39
CA ALA A 507 0.77 17.62 5.74
C ALA A 507 0.51 16.10 5.85
N TRP A 508 -0.59 15.72 6.49
CA TRP A 508 -0.94 14.31 6.70
C TRP A 508 -1.27 13.57 5.40
N TYR A 509 -1.55 14.26 4.29
CA TYR A 509 -1.79 13.59 3.00
C TYR A 509 -0.53 12.91 2.46
N PHE A 510 0.65 13.40 2.85
CA PHE A 510 1.90 12.75 2.45
C PHE A 510 2.11 11.39 3.13
N THR A 511 1.33 11.06 4.16
CA THR A 511 1.38 9.73 4.80
C THR A 511 0.90 8.60 3.88
N TRP A 512 0.08 8.91 2.88
CA TRP A 512 -0.65 7.91 2.10
C TRP A 512 0.25 6.96 1.31
N PHE A 513 1.38 7.48 0.84
CA PHE A 513 2.31 6.72 0.02
C PHE A 513 3.55 6.20 0.79
N ILE A 514 3.68 6.52 2.08
CA ILE A 514 4.82 6.08 2.93
C ILE A 514 4.88 4.56 3.10
N PRO A 515 3.78 3.81 3.31
CA PRO A 515 3.85 2.35 3.37
C PRO A 515 4.48 1.75 2.10
N PHE A 516 4.22 2.36 0.94
CA PHE A 516 4.72 1.88 -0.34
C PHE A 516 6.22 2.11 -0.53
N ALA A 517 6.74 3.20 0.06
CA ALA A 517 8.18 3.47 0.11
C ALA A 517 8.98 2.46 0.95
N VAL A 518 8.34 1.63 1.79
CA VAL A 518 9.01 0.52 2.48
C VAL A 518 9.56 -0.50 1.47
N ALA A 519 8.82 -0.73 0.37
CA ALA A 519 9.22 -1.65 -0.67
C ALA A 519 10.34 -1.09 -1.55
N THR A 520 10.19 0.16 -2.01
CA THR A 520 11.06 0.80 -3.03
C THR A 520 12.23 1.57 -2.43
N ARG A 521 12.15 1.95 -1.15
CA ARG A 521 13.07 2.88 -0.48
C ARG A 521 13.14 4.25 -1.18
N ASN A 522 12.05 4.68 -1.81
CA ASN A 522 11.97 5.95 -2.53
C ASN A 522 12.41 7.14 -1.66
N LEU A 523 13.43 7.85 -2.13
CA LEU A 523 14.09 8.93 -1.42
C LEU A 523 13.20 10.17 -1.29
N GLY A 524 12.40 10.48 -2.32
CA GLY A 524 11.47 11.63 -2.28
C GLY A 524 10.42 11.46 -1.19
N ILE A 525 9.92 10.23 -1.03
CA ILE A 525 8.95 9.90 0.01
C ILE A 525 9.56 10.02 1.42
N ARG A 526 10.83 9.63 1.58
CA ARG A 526 11.55 9.83 2.84
C ARG A 526 11.79 11.31 3.14
N TRP A 527 12.15 12.10 2.13
CA TRP A 527 12.44 13.51 2.30
C TRP A 527 11.19 14.35 2.57
N VAL A 528 10.05 14.04 1.92
CA VAL A 528 8.79 14.74 2.22
C VAL A 528 8.27 14.43 3.62
N SER A 529 8.67 13.29 4.20
CA SER A 529 8.39 13.00 5.61
C SER A 529 9.08 13.98 6.58
N LEU A 530 10.07 14.75 6.08
CA LEU A 530 10.76 15.81 6.80
C LEU A 530 10.22 17.18 6.40
N SER A 531 10.14 17.46 5.09
CA SER A 531 9.69 18.77 4.59
C SER A 531 8.19 19.01 4.72
N GLY A 532 7.38 17.96 4.89
CA GLY A 532 5.94 18.08 5.11
C GLY A 532 5.57 18.93 6.32
N PHE A 533 6.46 19.07 7.31
CA PHE A 533 6.25 19.93 8.47
C PHE A 533 6.35 21.44 8.20
N ILE A 534 6.79 21.85 7.01
CA ILE A 534 6.70 23.25 6.56
C ILE A 534 5.25 23.71 6.49
N TYR A 535 4.31 22.78 6.25
CA TYR A 535 2.88 23.04 6.28
C TYR A 535 2.42 23.78 7.54
N PHE A 536 3.05 23.51 8.70
CA PHE A 536 2.68 24.14 9.98
C PHE A 536 3.03 25.64 10.06
N VAL A 537 3.63 26.22 9.01
CA VAL A 537 3.69 27.68 8.85
C VAL A 537 2.30 28.28 8.75
N LEU A 538 1.34 27.56 8.14
CA LEU A 538 -0.04 28.04 7.99
C LEU A 538 -0.71 28.30 9.34
N PRO A 539 -0.81 27.32 10.27
CA PRO A 539 -1.35 27.60 11.58
C PRO A 539 -0.49 28.62 12.35
N TYR A 540 0.84 28.62 12.22
CA TYR A 540 1.68 29.67 12.81
C TYR A 540 1.27 31.08 12.34
N ARG A 541 1.07 31.28 11.03
CA ARG A 541 0.63 32.56 10.48
C ARG A 541 -0.79 32.94 10.92
N GLN A 542 -1.69 31.98 11.05
CA GLN A 542 -3.00 32.23 11.65
C GLN A 542 -2.91 32.77 13.08
N THR A 543 -1.98 32.24 13.90
CA THR A 543 -1.77 32.78 15.26
C THR A 543 -1.24 34.21 15.29
N LEU A 544 -0.70 34.70 14.18
CA LEU A 544 -0.24 36.08 14.00
C LEU A 544 -1.31 37.00 13.38
N GLY A 545 -2.53 36.49 13.15
CA GLY A 545 -3.64 37.22 12.55
C GLY A 545 -3.72 37.16 11.01
N ASP A 546 -2.86 36.37 10.35
CA ASP A 546 -2.95 36.13 8.91
C ASP A 546 -3.92 34.98 8.62
N ASN A 547 -5.10 35.33 8.13
CA ASN A 547 -6.15 34.36 7.77
C ASN A 547 -5.92 33.68 6.41
N SER A 548 -4.81 33.96 5.72
CA SER A 548 -4.48 33.30 4.45
C SER A 548 -4.02 31.86 4.68
N TRP A 549 -4.79 30.91 4.18
CA TRP A 549 -4.45 29.48 4.24
C TRP A 549 -3.69 29.04 2.98
N VAL A 550 -2.60 29.72 2.65
CA VAL A 550 -1.87 29.55 1.39
C VAL A 550 -0.37 29.68 1.66
N LEU A 551 0.43 28.72 1.18
CA LEU A 551 1.90 28.81 1.29
C LEU A 551 2.46 29.87 0.34
N ASN A 552 3.46 30.61 0.79
CA ASN A 552 4.21 31.52 -0.07
C ASN A 552 5.13 30.72 -1.04
N PRO A 553 5.72 31.37 -2.06
CA PRO A 553 6.53 30.66 -3.05
C PRO A 553 7.68 29.85 -2.43
N MET A 554 8.42 30.44 -1.50
CA MET A 554 9.57 29.77 -0.86
C MET A 554 9.15 28.59 -0.01
N GLU A 555 8.09 28.71 0.78
CA GLU A 555 7.53 27.62 1.58
C GLU A 555 7.09 26.45 0.70
N ARG A 556 6.46 26.73 -0.46
CA ARG A 556 6.10 25.69 -1.43
C ARG A 556 7.33 24.99 -1.99
N TYR A 557 8.38 25.74 -2.35
CA TYR A 557 9.63 25.16 -2.82
C TYR A 557 10.24 24.25 -1.76
N TRP A 558 10.37 24.71 -0.52
CA TRP A 558 10.95 23.92 0.56
C TRP A 558 10.11 22.67 0.89
N LEU A 559 8.78 22.75 0.77
CA LEU A 559 7.90 21.59 0.98
C LEU A 559 8.05 20.55 -0.15
N TRP A 560 7.96 20.98 -1.41
CA TRP A 560 7.81 20.09 -2.57
C TRP A 560 9.11 19.66 -3.23
N LEU A 561 10.13 20.52 -3.25
CA LEU A 561 11.38 20.22 -3.95
C LEU A 561 12.04 18.91 -3.46
N PRO A 562 12.08 18.61 -2.14
CA PRO A 562 12.63 17.34 -1.67
C PRO A 562 11.84 16.14 -2.20
N LEU A 563 10.50 16.22 -2.25
CA LEU A 563 9.68 15.16 -2.84
C LEU A 563 10.02 14.95 -4.31
N ILE A 564 9.99 16.01 -5.12
CA ILE A 564 10.16 15.92 -6.59
C ILE A 564 11.54 15.38 -6.93
N VAL A 565 12.60 16.00 -6.39
CA VAL A 565 13.99 15.63 -6.68
C VAL A 565 14.27 14.19 -6.25
N GLY A 566 13.90 13.85 -5.01
CA GLY A 566 14.12 12.50 -4.48
C GLY A 566 13.30 11.43 -5.21
N PHE A 567 12.10 11.76 -5.67
CA PHE A 567 11.22 10.83 -6.40
C PHE A 567 11.78 10.55 -7.80
N ILE A 568 12.15 11.60 -8.55
CA ILE A 568 12.78 11.47 -9.87
C ILE A 568 14.09 10.68 -9.76
N TRP A 569 14.94 11.02 -8.79
CA TRP A 569 16.20 10.31 -8.54
C TRP A 569 15.98 8.81 -8.28
N SER A 570 15.00 8.47 -7.45
CA SER A 570 14.69 7.07 -7.12
C SER A 570 14.25 6.28 -8.36
N LYS A 571 13.32 6.84 -9.14
CA LYS A 571 12.82 6.18 -10.36
C LYS A 571 13.89 6.07 -11.45
N TRP A 572 14.77 7.06 -11.57
CA TRP A 572 15.92 7.00 -12.48
C TRP A 572 16.91 5.91 -12.09
N LYS A 573 17.25 5.83 -10.79
CA LYS A 573 18.17 4.81 -10.25
C LYS A 573 17.64 3.40 -10.45
N ASP A 574 16.35 3.17 -10.19
CA ASP A 574 15.72 1.86 -10.38
C ASP A 574 15.77 1.41 -11.84
N LYS A 575 15.53 2.33 -12.78
CA LYS A 575 15.62 2.03 -14.22
C LYS A 575 17.04 1.62 -14.63
N LYS A 576 18.08 2.30 -14.12
CA LYS A 576 19.48 1.95 -14.40
C LYS A 576 19.85 0.56 -13.88
N ASN A 577 19.42 0.21 -12.67
CA ASN A 577 19.71 -1.11 -12.10
C ASN A 577 19.04 -2.24 -12.89
N ILE A 578 17.88 -2.00 -13.49
CA ILE A 578 17.20 -2.99 -14.35
C ILE A 578 17.95 -3.20 -15.67
N VAL A 579 18.48 -2.12 -16.27
CA VAL A 579 19.22 -2.20 -17.53
C VAL A 579 20.60 -2.85 -17.33
N GLY A 580 21.34 -2.46 -16.30
CA GLY A 580 22.67 -3.01 -16.02
C GLY A 580 22.70 -4.46 -15.53
N ASN A 581 21.55 -5.06 -15.20
CA ASN A 581 21.44 -6.50 -14.93
C ASN A 581 21.03 -7.32 -16.17
N ARG A 582 20.69 -6.66 -17.29
CA ARG A 582 20.32 -7.31 -18.57
C ARG A 582 21.45 -7.29 -19.60
N GLU A 583 22.47 -6.46 -19.39
CA GLU A 583 23.76 -6.50 -20.07
C GLU A 583 24.69 -7.44 -19.31
#